data_AF-A0A833U0H7-F1
#
_entry.id   AF-A0A833U0H7-F1
#
_cell.length_a   1.000
_cell.length_b   1.000
_cell.length_c   1.000
_cell.angle_alpha   90.00
_cell.angle_beta   90.00
_cell.angle_gamma   90.00
#
_symmetry.space_group_name_H-M   'P 1'
#
loop_
_entity.id
_entity.type
_entity.pdbx_description
1 polymer ?
#
loop_
_entity_poly.entity_id
_entity_poly.type
_entity_poly.pdbx_seq_one_letter_code
_entity_poly.pdbx_strand_id
1 'polypeptide(L)'
;MAMKGYILIGLLVLVSSFANTINAIAITPHYGISTLNRTSFPKGFTFGAGSADYQVEGATPFYDGKGESMWDYYTHKYPEKIADGSNGDVASEQYHRFK
;
A
#
# COMPACT_ATOMS: atom_id res chain seq x y z
N MET A 1 45.29 38.66 -2.91
CA MET A 1 45.21 37.54 -1.92
C MET A 1 43.80 36.95 -1.75
N ALA A 2 42.72 37.53 -2.28
CA ALA A 2 41.36 36.99 -2.10
C ALA A 2 41.01 35.78 -2.99
N MET A 3 41.56 35.70 -4.22
CA MET A 3 41.22 34.65 -5.21
C MET A 3 41.61 33.23 -4.78
N LYS A 4 42.70 33.06 -4.01
CA LYS A 4 43.15 31.77 -3.49
C LYS A 4 42.18 31.16 -2.45
N GLY A 5 41.49 32.01 -1.68
CA GLY A 5 40.52 31.56 -0.68
C GLY A 5 39.27 30.95 -1.30
N TYR A 6 38.76 31.56 -2.38
CA TYR A 6 37.59 31.05 -3.11
C TYR A 6 37.87 29.70 -3.80
N ILE A 7 39.09 29.51 -4.33
CA ILE A 7 39.51 28.24 -4.93
C ILE A 7 39.56 27.13 -3.87
N LEU A 8 40.09 27.44 -2.68
CA LEU A 8 40.19 26.47 -1.58
C LEU A 8 38.81 26.06 -1.04
N ILE A 9 37.90 27.02 -0.89
CA ILE A 9 36.51 26.77 -0.47
C ILE A 9 35.78 25.96 -1.56
N GLY A 10 35.96 26.31 -2.84
CA GLY A 10 35.40 25.56 -3.96
C GLY A 10 35.87 24.11 -4.01
N LEU A 11 37.16 23.86 -3.77
CA LEU A 11 37.73 22.51 -3.67
C LEU A 11 37.17 21.72 -2.48
N LEU A 12 36.98 22.36 -1.33
CA LEU A 12 36.38 21.74 -0.13
C LEU A 12 34.92 21.32 -0.34
N VAL A 13 34.12 22.14 -1.04
CA VAL A 13 32.74 21.78 -1.42
C VAL A 13 32.73 20.63 -2.43
N LEU A 14 33.68 20.60 -3.37
CA LEU A 14 33.78 19.55 -4.37
C LEU A 14 34.17 18.20 -3.75
N VAL A 15 35.12 18.20 -2.80
CA VAL A 15 35.55 16.98 -2.08
C VAL A 15 34.44 16.44 -1.16
N SER A 16 33.68 17.31 -0.48
CA SER A 16 32.55 16.89 0.37
C SER A 16 31.36 16.34 -0.45
N SER A 17 31.21 16.77 -1.71
CA SER A 17 30.22 16.22 -2.64
C SER A 17 30.58 14.82 -3.16
N PHE A 18 31.86 14.43 -3.12
CA PHE A 18 32.35 13.13 -3.56
C PHE A 18 32.43 12.07 -2.45
N ALA A 19 32.29 12.45 -1.17
CA ALA A 19 32.56 11.56 -0.04
C ALA A 19 31.40 10.63 0.39
N ASN A 20 30.22 10.73 -0.23
CA ASN A 20 29.05 9.94 0.19
C ASN A 20 28.56 8.99 -0.90
N THR A 21 29.41 8.03 -1.29
CA THR A 21 28.95 6.82 -1.97
C THR A 21 29.67 5.59 -1.41
N ILE A 22 29.55 5.38 -0.10
CA ILE A 22 29.60 4.01 0.40
C ILE A 22 28.27 3.40 -0.03
N ASN A 23 28.27 2.69 -1.16
CA ASN A 23 27.21 1.75 -1.46
C ASN A 23 27.14 0.81 -0.24
N ALA A 24 26.15 1.01 0.61
CA ALA A 24 25.77 -0.03 1.55
C ALA A 24 25.45 -1.23 0.66
N ILE A 25 26.33 -2.24 0.69
CA ILE A 25 26.01 -3.55 0.14
C ILE A 25 24.81 -3.98 0.96
N ALA A 26 23.61 -3.78 0.41
CA ALA A 26 22.42 -4.38 0.94
C ALA A 26 22.66 -5.88 0.81
N ILE A 27 23.14 -6.51 1.88
CA ILE A 27 23.10 -7.95 2.04
C ILE A 27 21.61 -8.24 2.09
N THR A 28 21.01 -8.45 0.92
CA THR A 28 19.66 -8.99 0.85
C THR A 28 19.75 -10.35 1.52
N PRO A 29 19.09 -10.55 2.68
CA PRO A 29 19.07 -11.87 3.29
C PRO A 29 18.41 -12.77 2.25
N HIS A 30 19.21 -13.69 1.71
CA HIS A 30 18.72 -14.74 0.81
C HIS A 30 18.00 -15.75 1.70
N TYR A 31 16.86 -15.35 2.28
CA TYR A 31 15.92 -16.29 2.85
C TYR A 31 15.63 -17.29 1.75
N GLY A 32 15.87 -18.58 2.00
CA GLY A 32 15.50 -19.65 1.09
C GLY A 32 13.98 -19.74 0.98
N ILE A 33 13.33 -18.72 0.43
CA ILE A 33 11.88 -18.64 0.20
C ILE A 33 11.41 -19.75 -0.74
N SER A 34 12.32 -20.32 -1.55
CA SER A 34 12.07 -21.54 -2.32
C SER A 34 11.78 -22.78 -1.46
N THR A 35 12.12 -22.75 -0.17
CA THR A 35 11.86 -23.85 0.78
C THR A 35 10.70 -23.58 1.74
N LEU A 36 10.24 -22.32 1.84
CA LEU A 36 9.12 -21.94 2.71
C LEU A 36 7.81 -22.41 2.08
N ASN A 37 7.14 -23.36 2.73
CA ASN A 37 5.88 -23.90 2.24
C ASN A 37 4.96 -24.29 3.42
N ARG A 38 3.77 -24.85 3.14
CA ARG A 38 2.80 -25.22 4.20
C ARG A 38 3.36 -26.19 5.26
N THR A 39 4.35 -27.01 4.93
CA THR A 39 5.02 -27.91 5.90
C THR A 39 5.89 -27.18 6.90
N SER A 40 6.21 -25.90 6.66
CA SER A 40 6.94 -25.06 7.61
C SER A 40 6.06 -24.58 8.79
N PHE A 41 4.75 -24.86 8.76
CA PHE A 41 3.78 -24.48 9.79
C PHE A 41 3.24 -25.73 10.51
N PRO A 42 2.71 -25.60 11.75
CA PRO A 42 2.11 -26.72 12.46
C PRO A 42 1.04 -27.45 11.62
N LYS A 43 0.94 -28.76 11.79
CA LYS A 43 -0.12 -29.54 11.13
C LYS A 43 -1.48 -29.00 11.55
N GLY A 44 -2.32 -28.69 10.56
CA GLY A 44 -3.63 -28.09 10.79
C GLY A 44 -3.65 -26.56 10.87
N PHE A 45 -2.51 -25.89 10.62
CA PHE A 45 -2.49 -24.44 10.46
C PHE A 45 -3.41 -24.01 9.31
N THR A 46 -4.32 -23.06 9.60
CA THR A 46 -5.30 -22.58 8.63
C THR A 46 -4.77 -21.33 7.94
N PHE A 47 -4.73 -21.38 6.62
CA PHE A 47 -4.51 -20.22 5.76
C PHE A 47 -5.84 -19.82 5.14
N GLY A 48 -6.16 -18.53 5.17
CA GLY A 48 -7.39 -18.00 4.61
C GLY A 48 -7.17 -16.60 4.02
N ALA A 49 -8.25 -16.05 3.48
CA ALA A 49 -8.36 -14.67 3.05
C ALA A 49 -9.46 -13.98 3.86
N GLY A 50 -9.36 -12.66 4.00
CA GLY A 50 -10.37 -11.83 4.66
C GLY A 50 -10.91 -10.76 3.72
N SER A 51 -12.18 -10.42 3.89
CA SER A 51 -12.87 -9.32 3.20
C SER A 51 -13.79 -8.59 4.18
N ALA A 52 -14.37 -7.47 3.75
CA ALA A 52 -15.41 -6.76 4.47
C ALA A 52 -16.55 -6.42 3.51
N ASP A 53 -17.78 -6.48 4.02
CA ASP A 53 -19.04 -6.32 3.28
C ASP A 53 -19.01 -5.15 2.26
N TYR A 54 -18.89 -3.90 2.75
CA TYR A 54 -18.89 -2.70 1.89
C TYR A 54 -17.81 -2.68 0.79
N GLN A 55 -16.72 -3.44 0.96
CA GLN A 55 -15.64 -3.49 -0.03
C GLN A 55 -15.90 -4.48 -1.16
N VAL A 56 -16.79 -5.47 -0.96
CA VAL A 56 -16.92 -6.60 -1.89
C VAL A 56 -18.35 -6.89 -2.32
N GLU A 57 -19.36 -6.69 -1.48
CA GLU A 57 -20.73 -7.14 -1.76
C GLU A 57 -21.37 -6.35 -2.90
N GLY A 58 -21.38 -5.02 -2.80
CA GLY A 58 -22.20 -4.18 -3.67
C GLY A 58 -23.68 -4.28 -3.32
N ALA A 59 -24.56 -4.06 -4.29
CA ALA A 59 -26.01 -4.09 -4.11
C ALA A 59 -26.51 -3.14 -2.98
N THR A 60 -25.88 -1.97 -2.86
CA THR A 60 -26.25 -0.94 -1.89
C THR A 60 -26.87 0.28 -2.58
N PRO A 61 -27.59 1.18 -1.87
CA PRO A 61 -27.97 1.11 -0.45
C PRO A 61 -29.25 0.33 -0.13
N PHE A 62 -30.11 -0.03 -1.10
CA PHE A 62 -31.47 -0.53 -0.80
C PHE A 62 -31.88 -1.86 -1.48
N TYR A 63 -30.92 -2.62 -2.02
CA TYR A 63 -31.23 -3.91 -2.62
C TYR A 63 -31.74 -4.90 -1.55
N ASP A 64 -32.79 -5.67 -1.88
CA ASP A 64 -33.41 -6.67 -1.01
C ASP A 64 -33.72 -6.19 0.43
N GLY A 65 -34.03 -4.90 0.60
CA GLY A 65 -34.38 -4.33 1.90
C GLY A 65 -33.17 -4.00 2.79
N LYS A 66 -31.95 -3.98 2.23
CA LYS A 66 -30.77 -3.41 2.90
C LYS A 66 -31.04 -1.95 3.29
N GLY A 67 -30.58 -1.56 4.48
CA GLY A 67 -30.57 -0.16 4.91
C GLY A 67 -29.30 0.58 4.48
N GLU A 68 -29.40 1.90 4.40
CA GLU A 68 -28.23 2.75 4.18
C GLU A 68 -27.25 2.63 5.36
N SER A 69 -26.00 2.32 5.06
CA SER A 69 -24.90 2.36 6.03
C SER A 69 -24.27 3.75 6.09
N MET A 70 -23.48 4.02 7.12
CA MET A 70 -22.72 5.27 7.20
C MET A 70 -21.73 5.41 6.04
N TRP A 71 -21.21 4.30 5.50
CA TRP A 71 -20.30 4.32 4.35
C TRP A 71 -21.02 4.69 3.05
N ASP A 72 -22.23 4.17 2.84
CA ASP A 72 -23.10 4.58 1.73
C ASP A 72 -23.27 6.12 1.78
N TYR A 73 -23.84 6.61 2.89
CA TYR A 73 -24.07 8.05 3.10
C TYR A 73 -22.81 8.89 2.92
N TYR A 74 -21.68 8.49 3.52
CA TYR A 74 -20.45 9.27 3.50
C TYR A 74 -19.86 9.39 2.09
N THR A 75 -19.83 8.29 1.33
CA THR A 75 -19.25 8.28 -0.02
C THR A 75 -20.13 9.03 -1.03
N HIS A 76 -21.46 8.93 -0.91
CA HIS A 76 -22.37 9.72 -1.74
C HIS A 76 -22.36 11.21 -1.37
N LYS A 77 -22.26 11.54 -0.07
CA LYS A 77 -22.32 12.93 0.40
C LYS A 77 -21.01 13.70 0.21
N TYR A 78 -19.87 13.01 0.32
CA TYR A 78 -18.54 13.61 0.28
C TYR A 78 -17.62 12.87 -0.71
N PRO A 79 -17.98 12.80 -2.01
CA PRO A 79 -17.20 12.06 -3.00
C PRO A 79 -15.77 12.61 -3.12
N GLU A 80 -15.55 13.91 -2.90
CA GLU A 80 -14.24 14.55 -2.91
C GLU A 80 -13.29 14.04 -1.80
N LYS A 81 -13.83 13.32 -0.80
CA LYS A 81 -13.04 12.67 0.26
C LYS A 81 -12.62 11.26 -0.08
N ILE A 82 -13.12 10.71 -1.19
CA ILE A 82 -12.62 9.47 -1.79
C ILE A 82 -11.65 9.85 -2.90
N ALA A 83 -10.46 9.23 -2.91
CA ALA A 83 -9.35 9.67 -3.76
C ALA A 83 -9.70 9.75 -5.26
N ASP A 84 -10.62 8.91 -5.72
CA ASP A 84 -11.13 8.85 -7.10
C ASP A 84 -12.62 9.19 -7.20
N GLY A 85 -13.26 9.61 -6.11
CA GLY A 85 -14.69 9.90 -6.06
C GLY A 85 -15.62 8.68 -6.15
N SER A 86 -15.09 7.46 -6.00
CA SER A 86 -15.88 6.23 -6.08
C SER A 86 -16.72 5.96 -4.81
N ASN A 87 -17.63 4.98 -4.91
CA ASN A 87 -18.47 4.49 -3.82
C ASN A 87 -18.55 2.94 -3.84
N GLY A 88 -19.28 2.37 -2.87
CA GLY A 88 -19.43 0.92 -2.71
C GLY A 88 -20.67 0.33 -3.37
N ASP A 89 -21.41 1.08 -4.20
CA ASP A 89 -22.74 0.67 -4.70
C ASP A 89 -22.71 -0.69 -5.44
N VAL A 90 -21.62 -0.91 -6.19
CA VAL A 90 -21.36 -2.11 -7.00
C VAL A 90 -20.21 -2.94 -6.42
N ALA A 91 -19.15 -2.28 -5.93
CA ALA A 91 -17.95 -2.94 -5.38
C ALA A 91 -17.42 -4.07 -6.29
N SER A 92 -17.21 -5.28 -5.75
CA SER A 92 -16.83 -6.47 -6.52
C SER A 92 -18.04 -7.31 -6.99
N GLU A 93 -19.27 -6.83 -6.77
CA GLU A 93 -20.53 -7.51 -7.05
C GLU A 93 -20.61 -8.92 -6.42
N GLN A 94 -19.93 -9.13 -5.28
CA GLN A 94 -19.89 -10.44 -4.63
C GLN A 94 -21.29 -10.85 -4.15
N TYR A 95 -22.19 -9.90 -3.89
CA TYR A 95 -23.59 -10.18 -3.57
C TYR A 95 -24.25 -11.12 -4.61
N HIS A 96 -23.98 -10.87 -5.90
CA HIS A 96 -24.48 -11.71 -6.99
C HIS A 96 -23.46 -12.76 -7.47
N ARG A 97 -22.17 -12.57 -7.18
CA ARG A 97 -21.05 -13.34 -7.76
C ARG A 97 -20.25 -14.15 -6.72
N PHE A 98 -20.87 -14.53 -5.61
CA PHE A 98 -20.18 -15.29 -4.56
C PHE A 98 -19.82 -16.74 -4.95
N LYS A 99 -20.34 -17.26 -6.06
CA LYS A 99 -20.11 -18.63 -6.56
C LYS A 99 -19.07 -18.70 -7.65
#